data_AF-A0A2V9KMC9-F1
#
_entry.id   AF-A0A2V9KMC9-F1
#
_cell.length_a   1.000
_cell.length_b   1.000
_cell.length_c   1.000
_cell.angle_alpha   90.00
_cell.angle_beta   90.00
_cell.angle_gamma   90.00
#
_symmetry.space_group_name_H-M   'P 1'
#
loop_
_entity.id
_entity.type
_entity.pdbx_description
1 polymer ?
#
loop_
_entity_poly.entity_id
_entity_poly.type
_entity_poly.pdbx_seq_one_letter_code
_entity_poly.pdbx_strand_id
1 'polypeptide(L)'
;MDARPWLAALLLAASSPAAERSRILRPTDGAALERGRITAVATAPGGRLELDGRAVAAEQPVPGVLRAKIEASPGPHRLELIWPGGRREARFFVGPNAPASFKPYRVHPPVAVDCSRCHAAEGGRWRFRGGCFDCHARETFPQAHSHTADEMSGCGSCHNPHGSTERALLEAPRAEVCSRCHALR
;
A
#
# COMPACT_ATOMS: atom_id res chain seq x y z
N MET A 1 -21.89 35.28 -36.52
CA MET A 1 -22.22 35.96 -35.24
C MET A 1 -23.08 35.00 -34.43
N ASP A 2 -22.56 33.83 -34.07
CA ASP A 2 -21.62 33.56 -32.98
C ASP A 2 -22.24 33.80 -31.60
N ALA A 3 -22.66 32.71 -30.95
CA ALA A 3 -22.15 32.32 -29.63
C ALA A 3 -22.96 31.13 -29.05
N ARG A 4 -22.31 29.96 -29.02
CA ARG A 4 -22.42 28.95 -27.93
C ARG A 4 -21.01 28.90 -27.30
N PRO A 5 -20.76 28.32 -26.11
CA PRO A 5 -21.61 28.08 -24.94
C PRO A 5 -20.86 28.41 -23.61
N TRP A 6 -21.56 28.64 -22.49
CA TRP A 6 -20.93 28.69 -21.16
C TRP A 6 -21.65 27.73 -20.21
N LEU A 7 -21.47 26.44 -20.43
CA LEU A 7 -21.68 25.41 -19.42
C LEU A 7 -20.29 24.92 -19.00
N ALA A 8 -19.75 25.54 -17.96
CA ALA A 8 -18.52 25.10 -17.33
C ALA A 8 -18.76 23.70 -16.73
N ALA A 9 -18.26 22.67 -17.41
CA ALA A 9 -18.18 21.34 -16.87
C ALA A 9 -17.09 21.32 -15.78
N LEU A 10 -17.50 21.42 -14.52
CA LEU A 10 -16.70 20.96 -13.39
C LEU A 10 -16.56 19.43 -13.51
N LEU A 11 -15.51 19.00 -14.21
CA LEU A 11 -15.03 17.61 -14.16
C LEU A 11 -14.43 17.38 -12.76
N LEU A 12 -15.30 17.05 -11.81
CA LEU A 12 -14.89 16.27 -10.64
C LEU A 12 -14.39 14.93 -11.20
N ALA A 13 -13.07 14.76 -11.26
CA ALA A 13 -12.45 13.48 -11.55
C ALA A 13 -12.77 12.52 -10.40
N ALA A 14 -13.95 11.92 -10.42
CA ALA A 14 -14.27 10.79 -9.57
C ALA A 14 -13.25 9.69 -9.89
N SER A 15 -12.41 9.35 -8.92
CA SER A 15 -11.43 8.28 -9.06
C SER A 15 -12.15 6.99 -9.44
N SER A 16 -11.83 6.43 -10.61
CA SER A 16 -12.45 5.17 -11.02
C SER A 16 -12.11 4.06 -10.01
N PRO A 17 -12.98 3.04 -9.83
CA PRO A 17 -12.72 1.92 -8.92
C PRO A 17 -11.38 1.23 -9.18
N ALA A 18 -10.90 1.25 -10.43
CA ALA A 18 -9.58 0.78 -10.82
C ALA A 18 -8.44 1.62 -10.22
N ALA A 19 -8.55 2.95 -10.22
CA ALA A 19 -7.55 3.85 -9.67
C ALA A 19 -7.48 3.79 -8.13
N GLU A 20 -8.60 3.50 -7.48
CA GLU A 20 -8.68 3.33 -6.01
C GLU A 20 -8.08 1.99 -5.54
N ARG A 21 -8.17 0.97 -6.40
CA ARG A 21 -7.59 -0.36 -6.18
C ARG A 21 -6.13 -0.45 -6.60
N SER A 22 -5.62 0.52 -7.36
CA SER A 22 -4.23 0.57 -7.81
C SER A 22 -3.31 1.22 -6.77
N ARG A 23 -2.48 0.42 -6.09
CA ARG A 23 -1.64 0.90 -4.98
C ARG A 23 -0.32 0.15 -4.92
N ILE A 24 0.72 0.82 -4.45
CA ILE A 24 1.97 0.18 -4.01
C ILE A 24 1.80 -0.10 -2.51
N LEU A 25 1.79 -1.37 -2.12
CA LEU A 25 1.55 -1.81 -0.75
C LEU A 25 2.86 -1.92 0.05
N ARG A 26 3.98 -2.24 -0.63
CA ARG A 26 5.33 -2.19 -0.06
C ARG A 26 6.38 -1.95 -1.16
N PRO A 27 7.44 -1.17 -0.87
CA PRO A 27 7.55 -0.25 0.28
C PRO A 27 6.52 0.89 0.16
N THR A 28 6.13 1.48 1.29
CA THR A 28 5.27 2.68 1.29
C THR A 28 6.08 3.92 0.87
N ASP A 29 5.42 4.99 0.42
CA ASP A 29 6.12 6.24 0.11
C ASP A 29 6.85 6.80 1.35
N GLY A 30 8.04 7.36 1.14
CA GLY A 30 8.92 7.87 2.20
C GLY A 30 9.58 6.78 3.05
N ALA A 31 9.61 5.52 2.61
CA ALA A 31 10.23 4.43 3.36
C ALA A 31 11.76 4.52 3.38
N ALA A 32 12.37 4.35 4.55
CA ALA A 32 13.81 4.08 4.72
C ALA A 32 14.00 2.60 5.08
N LEU A 33 14.75 1.87 4.24
CA LEU A 33 15.06 0.45 4.42
C LEU A 33 16.55 0.28 4.69
N GLU A 34 16.89 -0.56 5.67
CA GLU A 34 18.29 -0.81 6.02
C GLU A 34 19.05 -1.58 4.92
N ARG A 35 18.35 -2.41 4.15
CA ARG A 35 18.92 -3.32 3.16
C ARG A 35 18.19 -3.22 1.82
N GLY A 36 18.95 -3.37 0.74
CA GLY A 36 18.48 -3.22 -0.64
C GLY A 36 17.69 -4.38 -1.20
N ARG A 37 17.63 -5.52 -0.50
CA ARG A 37 16.81 -6.67 -0.92
C ARG A 37 15.37 -6.48 -0.48
N ILE A 38 14.52 -6.09 -1.42
CA ILE A 38 13.13 -5.67 -1.17
C ILE A 38 12.19 -6.60 -1.93
N THR A 39 11.10 -7.03 -1.28
CA THR A 39 9.93 -7.51 -2.03
C THR A 39 9.00 -6.33 -2.25
N ALA A 40 8.77 -5.94 -3.49
CA ALA A 40 7.74 -4.98 -3.82
C ALA A 40 6.41 -5.72 -4.04
N VAL A 41 5.32 -5.17 -3.50
CA VAL A 41 3.97 -5.68 -3.72
C VAL A 41 3.08 -4.52 -4.11
N ALA A 42 2.36 -4.68 -5.21
CA ALA A 42 1.43 -3.69 -5.71
C ALA A 42 0.17 -4.36 -6.26
N THR A 43 -0.93 -3.62 -6.29
CA THR A 43 -2.19 -4.03 -6.90
C THR A 43 -2.51 -3.10 -8.05
N ALA A 44 -3.02 -3.64 -9.16
CA ALA A 44 -3.51 -2.88 -10.33
C ALA A 44 -4.30 -3.83 -11.25
N PRO A 45 -5.22 -3.35 -12.10
CA PRO A 45 -5.96 -4.19 -13.07
C PRO A 45 -5.09 -4.64 -14.28
N GLY A 46 -3.83 -5.02 -14.02
CA GLY A 46 -2.76 -5.18 -15.00
C GLY A 46 -1.74 -4.04 -14.89
N GLY A 47 -0.58 -4.20 -15.54
CA GLY A 47 0.49 -3.21 -15.53
C GLY A 47 1.86 -3.81 -15.24
N ARG A 48 2.81 -2.92 -14.93
CA ARG A 48 4.20 -3.27 -14.63
C ARG A 48 4.75 -2.41 -13.49
N LEU A 49 5.86 -2.87 -12.93
CA LEU A 49 6.67 -2.12 -12.00
C LEU A 49 7.92 -1.60 -12.68
N GLU A 50 8.32 -0.39 -12.36
CA GLU A 50 9.60 0.21 -12.75
C GLU A 50 10.34 0.70 -11.50
N LEU A 51 11.65 0.46 -11.45
CA LEU A 51 12.55 1.01 -10.45
C LEU A 51 13.47 2.00 -11.15
N ASP A 52 13.41 3.27 -10.76
CA ASP A 52 14.19 4.36 -11.35
C ASP A 52 14.06 4.43 -12.89
N GLY A 53 12.84 4.19 -13.39
CA GLY A 53 12.51 4.18 -14.82
C GLY A 53 12.93 2.89 -15.57
N ARG A 54 13.43 1.86 -14.87
CA ARG A 54 13.76 0.57 -15.47
C ARG A 54 12.72 -0.48 -15.09
N ALA A 55 12.22 -1.22 -16.08
CA ALA A 55 11.27 -2.30 -15.85
C ALA A 55 11.83 -3.34 -14.87
N VAL A 56 10.99 -3.74 -13.91
CA VAL A 56 11.28 -4.77 -12.92
C VAL A 56 10.48 -6.02 -13.26
N ALA A 57 11.13 -7.18 -13.25
CA ALA A 57 10.45 -8.46 -13.37
C ALA A 57 9.52 -8.68 -12.18
N ALA A 58 8.22 -8.67 -12.43
CA ALA A 58 7.18 -8.91 -11.44
C ALA A 58 6.41 -10.19 -11.78
N GLU A 59 6.30 -11.07 -10.81
CA GLU A 59 5.37 -12.19 -10.84
C GLU A 59 3.94 -11.69 -10.64
N GLN A 60 2.96 -12.43 -11.15
CA GLN A 60 1.54 -12.24 -10.82
C GLN A 60 1.01 -13.44 -10.07
N PRO A 61 1.07 -13.44 -8.71
CA PRO A 61 0.57 -14.57 -7.92
C PRO A 61 -0.93 -14.83 -8.15
N VAL A 62 -1.69 -13.78 -8.40
CA VAL A 62 -3.08 -13.81 -8.91
C VAL A 62 -3.29 -12.61 -9.82
N PRO A 63 -4.32 -12.65 -10.69
CA PRO A 63 -4.76 -11.49 -11.46
C PRO A 63 -4.80 -10.18 -10.65
N GLY A 64 -4.01 -9.21 -11.10
CA GLY A 64 -3.99 -7.86 -10.58
C GLY A 64 -3.15 -7.63 -9.31
N VAL A 65 -2.34 -8.61 -8.91
CA VAL A 65 -1.30 -8.45 -7.89
C VAL A 65 0.06 -8.61 -8.56
N LEU A 66 0.93 -7.63 -8.39
CA LEU A 66 2.32 -7.66 -8.83
C LEU A 66 3.21 -7.89 -7.63
N ARG A 67 4.09 -8.89 -7.72
CA ARG A 67 5.13 -9.17 -6.72
C ARG A 67 6.48 -9.20 -7.40
N ALA A 68 7.39 -8.33 -6.97
CA ALA A 68 8.76 -8.30 -7.49
C ALA A 68 9.77 -8.47 -6.35
N LYS A 69 10.84 -9.21 -6.60
CA LYS A 69 12.04 -9.20 -5.75
C LYS A 69 13.04 -8.23 -6.41
N ILE A 70 13.47 -7.23 -5.66
CA ILE A 70 14.28 -6.12 -6.14
C ILE A 70 15.57 -6.09 -5.31
N GLU A 71 16.69 -5.97 -6.00
CA GLU A 71 17.99 -5.63 -5.41
C GLU A 71 18.28 -4.16 -5.74
N ALA A 72 18.05 -3.28 -4.77
CA ALA A 72 18.29 -1.85 -4.86
C ALA A 72 19.66 -1.48 -4.27
N SER A 73 20.40 -0.60 -4.94
CA SER A 73 21.66 -0.06 -4.41
C SER A 73 21.43 0.83 -3.19
N PRO A 74 22.46 1.17 -2.40
CA PRO A 74 22.33 2.23 -1.41
C PRO A 74 21.97 3.57 -2.07
N GLY A 75 21.05 4.32 -1.47
CA GLY A 75 20.61 5.64 -1.95
C GLY A 75 19.08 5.77 -2.12
N PRO A 76 18.63 6.91 -2.69
CA PRO A 76 17.22 7.16 -2.97
C PRO A 76 16.78 6.42 -4.24
N HIS A 77 15.55 5.93 -4.22
CA HIS A 77 14.93 5.17 -5.29
C HIS A 77 13.48 5.57 -5.48
N ARG A 78 12.99 5.39 -6.71
CA ARG A 78 11.60 5.60 -7.11
C ARG A 78 11.04 4.29 -7.67
N LEU A 79 10.07 3.72 -6.95
CA LEU A 79 9.27 2.60 -7.45
C LEU A 79 8.00 3.15 -8.08
N GLU A 80 7.73 2.74 -9.31
CA GLU A 80 6.58 3.19 -10.08
C GLU A 80 5.72 2.00 -10.47
N LEU A 81 4.41 2.13 -10.22
CA LEU A 81 3.38 1.23 -10.72
C LEU A 81 2.69 1.92 -11.89
N ILE A 82 2.71 1.29 -13.06
CA ILE A 82 2.15 1.84 -14.28
C ILE A 82 1.13 0.86 -14.86
N TRP A 83 -0.09 1.32 -15.10
CA TRP A 83 -1.19 0.54 -15.67
C TRP A 83 -1.98 1.37 -16.70
N PRO A 84 -2.86 0.76 -17.51
CA PRO A 84 -3.58 1.50 -18.57
C PRO A 84 -4.37 2.73 -18.08
N GLY A 85 -4.78 2.74 -16.81
CA GLY A 85 -5.58 3.83 -16.21
C GLY A 85 -4.79 4.80 -15.35
N GLY A 86 -3.45 4.73 -15.32
CA GLY A 86 -2.65 5.70 -14.57
C GLY A 86 -1.30 5.19 -14.07
N ARG A 87 -0.71 6.00 -13.18
CA ARG A 87 0.54 5.69 -12.47
C ARG A 87 0.44 5.99 -10.98
N ARG A 88 1.23 5.27 -10.19
CA ARG A 88 1.52 5.53 -8.77
C ARG A 88 3.02 5.47 -8.56
N GLU A 89 3.48 6.25 -7.60
CA GLU A 89 4.88 6.33 -7.22
C GLU A 89 4.99 6.07 -5.72
N ALA A 90 6.06 5.37 -5.33
CA ALA A 90 6.55 5.33 -3.96
C ALA A 90 8.06 5.59 -3.98
N ARG A 91 8.50 6.62 -3.25
CA ARG A 91 9.91 6.93 -3.05
C ARG A 91 10.39 6.21 -1.80
N PHE A 92 11.58 5.66 -1.88
CA PHE A 92 12.21 5.01 -0.73
C PHE A 92 13.72 5.22 -0.74
N PHE A 93 14.35 5.00 0.41
CA PHE A 93 15.80 5.10 0.59
C PHE A 93 16.34 3.77 1.09
N VAL A 94 17.49 3.36 0.58
CA VAL A 94 18.20 2.16 1.01
C VAL A 94 19.53 2.52 1.65
N GLY A 95 19.77 1.98 2.85
CA GLY A 95 21.05 2.07 3.53
C GLY A 95 20.99 2.87 4.84
N PRO A 96 22.15 3.01 5.51
CA PRO A 96 22.23 3.77 6.75
C PRO A 96 22.04 5.27 6.50
N ASN A 97 21.61 6.00 7.55
CA ASN A 97 21.54 7.47 7.55
C ASN A 97 20.61 8.05 6.46
N ALA A 98 19.39 7.52 6.35
CA ALA A 98 18.39 8.07 5.44
C ALA A 98 18.13 9.56 5.71
N PRO A 99 17.92 10.40 4.66
CA PRO A 99 17.53 11.80 4.84
C PRO A 99 16.25 11.94 5.67
N ALA A 100 16.07 13.08 6.35
CA ALA A 100 14.94 13.33 7.23
C ALA A 100 13.55 13.23 6.55
N SER A 101 13.49 13.33 5.22
CA SER A 101 12.28 13.12 4.44
C SER A 101 11.83 11.65 4.36
N PHE A 102 12.67 10.71 4.79
CA PHE A 102 12.36 9.28 4.85
C PHE A 102 12.21 8.83 6.31
N LYS A 103 11.26 7.93 6.54
CA LYS A 103 10.97 7.36 7.86
C LYS A 103 11.35 5.88 7.90
N PRO A 104 11.83 5.36 9.04
CA PRO A 104 12.13 3.93 9.17
C PRO A 104 10.95 3.06 8.78
N TYR A 105 11.13 2.22 7.75
CA TYR A 105 10.11 1.30 7.27
C TYR A 105 10.15 0.01 8.08
N ARG A 106 9.00 -0.39 8.62
CA ARG A 106 8.86 -1.59 9.45
C ARG A 106 7.95 -2.58 8.77
N VAL A 107 8.43 -3.80 8.64
CA VAL A 107 7.61 -4.94 8.23
C VAL A 107 7.12 -5.66 9.49
N HIS A 108 5.89 -6.19 9.45
CA HIS A 108 5.38 -7.01 10.55
C HIS A 108 6.19 -8.32 10.64
N PRO A 109 6.89 -8.61 11.75
CA PRO A 109 7.47 -9.93 11.95
C PRO A 109 6.38 -10.95 12.35
N PRO A 110 6.56 -12.26 12.07
CA PRO A 110 7.70 -12.87 11.39
C PRO A 110 7.77 -12.45 9.92
N VAL A 111 8.99 -12.18 9.45
CA VAL A 111 9.25 -11.93 8.03
C VAL A 111 9.24 -13.25 7.28
N ALA A 112 8.74 -13.26 6.04
CA ALA A 112 8.58 -14.45 5.19
C ALA A 112 7.41 -15.39 5.54
N VAL A 113 6.25 -14.85 5.87
CA VAL A 113 4.98 -15.60 5.88
C VAL A 113 4.39 -15.74 4.47
N ASP A 114 3.74 -16.88 4.20
CA ASP A 114 3.02 -17.11 2.94
C ASP A 114 1.81 -16.17 2.80
N CYS A 115 1.54 -15.70 1.58
CA CYS A 115 0.42 -14.82 1.28
C CYS A 115 -0.93 -15.43 1.72
N SER A 116 -1.06 -16.76 1.62
CA SER A 116 -2.27 -17.51 1.97
C SER A 116 -2.56 -17.57 3.47
N ARG A 117 -1.63 -17.16 4.34
CA ARG A 117 -1.90 -17.02 5.77
C ARG A 117 -2.91 -15.90 6.00
N CYS A 118 -2.72 -14.76 5.34
CA CYS A 118 -3.55 -13.57 5.50
C CYS A 118 -4.62 -13.40 4.41
N HIS A 119 -4.43 -14.04 3.25
CA HIS A 119 -5.36 -13.92 2.12
C HIS A 119 -6.01 -15.26 1.78
N ALA A 120 -7.27 -15.22 1.34
CA ALA A 120 -7.95 -16.32 0.67
C ALA A 120 -7.85 -16.13 -0.85
N ALA A 121 -7.50 -17.19 -1.59
CA ALA A 121 -7.54 -17.21 -3.04
C ALA A 121 -8.92 -17.72 -3.48
N GLU A 122 -9.83 -16.80 -3.83
CA GLU A 122 -11.21 -17.11 -4.20
C GLU A 122 -11.52 -16.43 -5.55
N GLY A 123 -12.00 -17.19 -6.54
CA GLY A 123 -12.38 -16.65 -7.85
C GLY A 123 -11.25 -15.94 -8.60
N GLY A 124 -10.01 -16.43 -8.47
CA GLY A 124 -8.83 -15.84 -9.11
C GLY A 124 -8.43 -14.48 -8.52
N ARG A 125 -8.86 -14.17 -7.30
CA ARG A 125 -8.48 -12.94 -6.58
C ARG A 125 -7.98 -13.26 -5.19
N TRP A 126 -7.05 -12.45 -4.69
CA TRP A 126 -6.70 -12.46 -3.26
C TRP A 126 -7.68 -11.57 -2.50
N ARG A 127 -8.42 -12.15 -1.57
CA ARG A 127 -9.22 -11.42 -0.58
C ARG A 127 -8.48 -11.42 0.75
N PHE A 128 -8.25 -10.25 1.33
CA PHE A 128 -7.74 -10.18 2.70
C PHE A 128 -8.81 -10.75 3.64
N ARG A 129 -8.45 -11.77 4.42
CA ARG A 129 -9.36 -12.45 5.34
C ARG A 129 -9.03 -12.20 6.81
N GLY A 130 -8.07 -11.31 7.08
CA GLY A 130 -7.48 -11.15 8.42
C GLY A 130 -6.34 -12.13 8.64
N GLY A 131 -6.43 -12.94 9.68
CA GLY A 131 -5.37 -13.86 10.10
C GLY A 131 -4.43 -13.30 11.18
N CYS A 132 -4.72 -12.09 11.70
CA CYS A 132 -3.94 -11.50 12.80
C CYS A 132 -3.94 -12.39 14.05
N PHE A 133 -5.12 -12.93 14.38
CA PHE A 133 -5.31 -13.79 15.55
C PHE A 133 -4.93 -15.26 15.33
N ASP A 134 -4.42 -15.60 14.14
CA ASP A 134 -3.81 -16.91 13.91
C ASP A 134 -2.41 -16.98 14.56
N CYS A 135 -1.83 -15.82 14.88
CA CYS A 135 -0.54 -15.70 15.57
C CYS A 135 -0.61 -14.89 16.88
N HIS A 136 -1.55 -13.96 17.00
CA HIS A 136 -1.73 -13.16 18.22
C HIS A 136 -2.89 -13.65 19.08
N ALA A 137 -2.68 -13.76 20.39
CA ALA A 137 -3.77 -13.99 21.35
C ALA A 137 -4.67 -12.75 21.42
N ARG A 138 -5.99 -12.96 21.32
CA ARG A 138 -6.98 -11.86 21.28
C ARG A 138 -7.02 -11.09 22.59
N GLU A 139 -6.91 -11.83 23.69
CA GLU A 139 -7.07 -11.37 25.07
C GLU A 139 -5.97 -10.39 25.48
N THR A 140 -4.79 -10.51 24.85
CA THR A 140 -3.62 -9.71 25.17
C THR A 140 -3.18 -8.82 24.00
N PHE A 141 -3.97 -8.74 22.92
CA PHE A 141 -3.61 -7.94 21.76
C PHE A 141 -3.75 -6.45 22.08
N PRO A 142 -2.68 -5.64 21.97
CA PRO A 142 -2.76 -4.23 22.31
C PRO A 142 -3.71 -3.48 21.38
N GLN A 143 -4.80 -2.96 21.93
CA GLN A 143 -5.77 -2.13 21.20
C GLN A 143 -5.77 -0.73 21.79
N ALA A 144 -5.04 0.19 21.16
CA ALA A 144 -5.06 1.61 21.56
C ALA A 144 -6.43 2.27 21.26
N HIS A 145 -7.11 1.79 20.22
CA HIS A 145 -8.46 2.18 19.82
C HIS A 145 -9.20 0.95 19.33
N SER A 146 -10.46 0.80 19.74
CA SER A 146 -11.34 -0.30 19.34
C SER A 146 -12.55 0.25 18.61
N HIS A 147 -12.79 -0.27 17.40
CA HIS A 147 -14.10 -0.18 16.73
C HIS A 147 -14.73 -1.58 16.78
N THR A 148 -16.05 -1.64 16.90
CA THR A 148 -16.78 -2.89 16.76
C THR A 148 -16.71 -3.40 15.32
N ALA A 149 -16.95 -4.69 15.11
CA ALA A 149 -16.97 -5.28 13.77
C ALA A 149 -18.06 -4.67 12.87
N ASP A 150 -19.14 -4.16 13.48
CA ASP A 150 -20.23 -3.48 12.76
C ASP A 150 -19.80 -2.07 12.30
N GLU A 151 -18.88 -1.43 13.03
CA GLU A 151 -18.37 -0.10 12.72
C GLU A 151 -17.18 -0.13 11.73
N MET A 152 -16.41 -1.22 11.69
CA MET A 152 -15.21 -1.29 10.89
C MET A 152 -14.97 -2.68 10.27
N SER A 153 -14.66 -2.67 8.98
CA SER A 153 -14.42 -3.86 8.13
C SER A 153 -13.16 -4.68 8.47
N GLY A 154 -12.48 -4.39 9.58
CA GLY A 154 -11.38 -5.17 10.14
C GLY A 154 -10.05 -4.43 10.23
N CYS A 155 -9.01 -5.13 10.69
CA CYS A 155 -7.69 -4.56 10.99
C CYS A 155 -7.05 -3.86 9.78
N GLY A 156 -7.30 -4.39 8.58
CA GLY A 156 -6.74 -3.87 7.32
C GLY A 156 -7.31 -2.52 6.87
N SER A 157 -8.35 -2.02 7.53
CA SER A 157 -8.98 -0.73 7.23
C SER A 157 -8.18 0.47 7.75
N CYS A 158 -7.19 0.21 8.60
CA CYS A 158 -6.28 1.21 9.14
C CYS A 158 -4.82 0.74 9.11
N HIS A 159 -4.59 -0.57 9.22
CA HIS A 159 -3.25 -1.15 9.29
C HIS A 159 -2.85 -1.77 7.94
N ASN A 160 -1.59 -1.57 7.54
CA ASN A 160 -0.96 -2.26 6.42
C ASN A 160 -0.14 -3.46 6.93
N PRO A 161 -0.65 -4.70 6.83
CA PRO A 161 0.07 -5.88 7.29
C PRO A 161 1.34 -6.16 6.47
N HIS A 162 1.52 -5.55 5.30
CA HIS A 162 2.73 -5.68 4.48
C HIS A 162 3.91 -4.85 5.00
N GLY A 163 3.64 -3.87 5.86
CA GLY A 163 4.62 -2.95 6.45
C GLY A 163 4.28 -1.48 6.24
N SER A 164 4.84 -0.61 7.07
CA SER A 164 4.62 0.83 7.01
C SER A 164 5.76 1.61 7.66
N THR A 165 5.85 2.89 7.32
CA THR A 165 6.64 3.90 8.03
C THR A 165 5.97 4.41 9.30
N GLU A 166 4.67 4.15 9.47
CA GLU A 166 3.89 4.62 10.60
C GLU A 166 3.85 3.62 11.75
N ARG A 167 3.71 4.13 12.97
CA ARG A 167 3.59 3.31 14.18
C ARG A 167 2.39 2.36 14.09
N ALA A 168 2.52 1.20 14.72
CA ALA A 168 1.52 0.12 14.67
C ALA A 168 1.13 -0.29 13.23
N LEU A 169 2.01 -0.03 12.25
CA LEU A 169 1.78 -0.33 10.84
C LEU A 169 0.55 0.37 10.23
N LEU A 170 0.20 1.58 10.68
CA LEU A 170 -0.88 2.34 10.05
C LEU A 170 -0.57 2.59 8.57
N GLU A 171 -1.57 2.56 7.70
CA GLU A 171 -1.39 2.78 6.26
C GLU A 171 -1.04 4.24 5.89
N ALA A 172 -1.32 5.17 6.79
CA ALA A 172 -1.10 6.60 6.66
C ALA A 172 -0.93 7.23 8.07
N PRO A 173 -0.53 8.51 8.18
CA PRO A 173 -0.46 9.18 9.48
C PRO A 173 -1.79 9.05 10.24
N ARG A 174 -1.71 8.85 11.56
CA ARG A 174 -2.89 8.58 12.40
C ARG A 174 -4.06 9.54 12.16
N ALA A 175 -3.78 10.85 12.09
CA ALA A 175 -4.82 11.85 11.86
C ALA A 175 -5.57 11.63 10.53
N GLU A 176 -4.84 11.26 9.48
CA GLU A 176 -5.40 10.97 8.16
C GLU A 176 -6.25 9.70 8.17
N VAL A 177 -5.79 8.64 8.84
CA VAL A 177 -6.57 7.40 8.97
C VAL A 177 -7.88 7.66 9.71
N CYS A 178 -7.83 8.39 10.82
CA CYS A 178 -9.03 8.77 11.58
C CYS A 178 -9.97 9.66 10.76
N SER A 179 -9.43 10.57 9.93
CA SER A 179 -10.24 11.52 9.17
C SER A 179 -11.04 10.92 8.03
N ARG A 180 -10.76 9.65 7.66
CA ARG A 180 -11.53 8.93 6.63
C ARG A 180 -12.98 8.70 7.03
N CYS A 181 -13.25 8.65 8.34
CA CYS A 181 -14.59 8.46 8.90
C CYS A 181 -15.01 9.60 9.83
N HIS A 182 -14.07 10.21 10.55
CA HIS A 182 -14.38 11.30 11.47
C HIS A 182 -14.02 12.65 10.86
N ALA A 183 -14.91 13.64 10.95
CA ALA A 183 -14.52 15.01 10.64
C ALA A 183 -13.39 15.45 11.59
N LEU A 184 -12.30 15.97 11.02
CA LEU A 184 -11.22 16.58 11.78
C LEU A 184 -11.81 17.74 12.60
N ARG A 185 -11.66 17.68 13.92
CA ARG A 185 -11.98 18.79 14.83
C ARG A 185 -10.72 19.58 15.12
#